data_AF-A0A178GT95-F1
#
_entry.id   AF-A0A178GT95-F1
#
_cell.length_a   1.000
_cell.length_b   1.000
_cell.length_c   1.000
_cell.angle_alpha   90.00
_cell.angle_beta   90.00
_cell.angle_gamma   90.00
#
_symmetry.space_group_name_H-M   'P 1'
#
loop_
_entity.id
_entity.type
_entity.pdbx_description
1 polymer ?
#
loop_
_entity_poly.entity_id
_entity_poly.type
_entity_poly.pdbx_seq_one_letter_code
_entity_poly.pdbx_strand_id
1 'polypeptide(L)'
;MKKINSKKLSSKMLKAVERIAKEGLLPNFIKAAPTANKKISKLPVLTYPEELNPFRSALCKIRLSEYENVKLNEFLEKAIAAENLDKLSKIVDEALDLGIRVNTCNEDGFSFANVTMFKMCRDEFKGNKQEDIIRRLSLHGADFNVQVDKKITEIYQKVQKEIEPQIYSRLKKLREAGEHAAIEGTVENVEIDNKTFYIEFSHSCIVDVAKVVEGAKNLGLSKGDLNLGGNIIKIGDGEVEVKTGKDGKRNYVDISDNSAFTVILCTSLGELNLMVYHDTEDYHQVQIEVEDEEMWNELQKIGEVVGQGCLFGGMSVKEAVEKGSFTRCGRWGDPNSKSSETFSWVDKLKNDKTTSVGRF
;
A
#
# COMPACT_ATOMS: atom_id res chain seq x y z
N MET A 1 -11.82 -16.57 35.83
CA MET A 1 -11.04 -16.80 34.59
C MET A 1 -11.98 -17.16 33.45
N LYS A 2 -12.41 -16.17 32.66
CA LYS A 2 -13.20 -16.40 31.43
C LYS A 2 -12.22 -16.47 30.26
N LYS A 3 -12.16 -17.64 29.60
CA LYS A 3 -11.44 -17.84 28.34
C LYS A 3 -12.05 -16.94 27.27
N ILE A 4 -11.23 -16.10 26.66
CA ILE A 4 -11.60 -15.27 25.52
C ILE A 4 -11.48 -16.13 24.26
N ASN A 5 -12.58 -16.22 23.51
CA ASN A 5 -12.69 -16.86 22.20
C ASN A 5 -11.88 -16.07 21.17
N SER A 6 -10.83 -16.68 20.62
CA SER A 6 -10.28 -16.29 19.32
C SER A 6 -11.32 -16.60 18.23
N LYS A 7 -11.65 -15.60 17.41
CA LYS A 7 -12.61 -15.76 16.32
C LYS A 7 -12.03 -16.73 15.28
N LYS A 8 -12.73 -17.86 15.16
CA LYS A 8 -12.65 -18.85 14.08
C LYS A 8 -12.57 -18.19 12.70
N LEU A 9 -11.62 -18.63 11.87
CA LEU A 9 -11.77 -18.68 10.42
C LEU A 9 -13.20 -19.15 10.10
N SER A 10 -13.87 -18.50 9.15
CA SER A 10 -15.23 -18.91 8.75
C SER A 10 -15.21 -20.41 8.45
N SER A 11 -16.22 -21.15 8.91
CA SER A 11 -16.28 -22.61 8.72
C SER A 11 -16.15 -23.02 7.24
N LYS A 12 -16.42 -22.10 6.30
CA LYS A 12 -16.18 -22.30 4.86
C LYS A 12 -14.72 -22.14 4.49
N MET A 13 -14.02 -21.16 5.07
CA MET A 13 -12.59 -20.92 4.86
C MET A 13 -11.76 -22.06 5.45
N LEU A 14 -12.09 -22.54 6.66
CA LEU A 14 -11.44 -23.71 7.25
C LEU A 14 -11.63 -24.96 6.38
N LYS A 15 -12.85 -25.17 5.87
CA LYS A 15 -13.14 -26.29 4.96
C LYS A 15 -12.48 -26.14 3.58
N ALA A 16 -12.31 -24.92 3.08
CA ALA A 16 -11.60 -24.65 1.84
C ALA A 16 -10.09 -24.89 2.00
N VAL A 17 -9.50 -24.43 3.11
CA VAL A 17 -8.10 -24.70 3.48
C VAL A 17 -7.88 -26.20 3.73
N GLU A 18 -8.80 -26.89 4.43
CA GLU A 18 -8.75 -28.35 4.65
C GLU A 18 -8.96 -29.15 3.36
N ARG A 19 -9.76 -28.65 2.42
CA ARG A 19 -9.95 -29.25 1.10
C ARG A 19 -8.73 -29.06 0.21
N ILE A 20 -8.12 -27.87 0.23
CA ILE A 20 -6.81 -27.57 -0.36
C ILE A 20 -5.72 -28.46 0.27
N ALA A 21 -5.80 -28.72 1.58
CA ALA A 21 -4.90 -29.60 2.30
C ALA A 21 -5.04 -31.08 1.88
N LYS A 22 -6.28 -31.56 1.72
CA LYS A 22 -6.61 -32.96 1.38
C LYS A 22 -6.46 -33.31 -0.10
N GLU A 23 -6.72 -32.38 -1.01
CA GLU A 23 -6.67 -32.60 -2.47
C GLU A 23 -5.24 -32.46 -3.05
N GLY A 24 -4.21 -32.31 -2.20
CA GLY A 24 -2.82 -32.57 -2.58
C GLY A 24 -1.83 -31.41 -2.50
N LEU A 25 -2.15 -30.28 -1.86
CA LEU A 25 -1.16 -29.20 -1.68
C LEU A 25 -0.32 -29.33 -0.40
N LEU A 26 -0.85 -29.87 0.70
CA LEU A 26 -0.09 -30.00 1.96
C LEU A 26 0.95 -31.15 2.05
N PRO A 27 0.84 -32.28 1.34
CA PRO A 27 1.90 -33.28 1.35
C PRO A 27 3.22 -32.76 0.74
N ASN A 28 3.16 -31.74 -0.13
CA ASN A 28 4.33 -31.10 -0.69
C ASN A 28 4.89 -29.96 0.20
N PHE A 29 4.05 -29.32 1.03
CA PHE A 29 4.54 -28.38 2.05
C PHE A 29 5.22 -29.11 3.23
N ILE A 30 4.75 -30.30 3.63
CA ILE A 30 5.41 -31.09 4.70
C ILE A 30 6.65 -31.84 4.20
N LYS A 31 6.72 -32.20 2.90
CA LYS A 31 7.95 -32.78 2.30
C LYS A 31 9.07 -31.77 2.06
N ALA A 32 8.78 -30.46 2.09
CA ALA A 32 9.77 -29.39 2.01
C ALA A 32 10.31 -28.96 3.38
N ALA A 33 9.75 -29.47 4.49
CA ALA A 33 10.39 -29.40 5.80
C ALA A 33 11.37 -30.57 5.95
N PRO A 34 12.63 -30.34 6.35
CA PRO A 34 13.61 -31.41 6.48
C PRO A 34 13.31 -32.25 7.73
N THR A 35 12.40 -33.21 7.60
CA THR A 35 12.38 -34.36 8.51
C THR A 35 13.49 -35.30 8.09
N ALA A 36 14.60 -35.24 8.84
CA ALA A 36 15.74 -36.12 8.73
C ALA A 36 15.33 -37.60 8.77
N ASN A 37 15.65 -38.36 7.72
CA ASN A 37 16.59 -39.48 7.87
C ASN A 37 17.01 -40.13 6.54
N LYS A 38 18.33 -40.40 6.48
CA LYS A 38 19.12 -41.25 5.57
C LYS A 38 19.59 -40.69 4.21
N LYS A 39 20.83 -40.17 4.28
CA LYS A 39 21.95 -40.26 3.32
C LYS A 39 21.68 -39.74 1.90
N ILE A 40 21.79 -38.43 1.72
CA ILE A 40 22.27 -37.84 0.47
C ILE A 40 23.35 -36.80 0.83
N SER A 41 24.41 -36.84 0.03
CA SER A 41 25.71 -36.18 0.17
C SER A 41 25.67 -34.66 0.32
N LYS A 42 26.64 -34.18 1.11
CA LYS A 42 26.98 -32.79 1.43
C LYS A 42 26.96 -31.83 0.21
N LEU A 43 25.95 -30.96 0.14
CA LEU A 43 26.12 -29.58 -0.31
C LEU A 43 25.25 -28.71 0.60
N PRO A 44 25.79 -27.65 1.23
CA PRO A 44 24.99 -26.79 2.08
C PRO A 44 24.10 -25.92 1.19
N VAL A 45 22.79 -26.20 1.20
CA VAL A 45 21.80 -25.22 0.73
C VAL A 45 21.78 -24.12 1.80
N LEU A 46 22.49 -23.02 1.54
CA LEU A 46 22.35 -21.77 2.28
C LEU A 46 20.96 -21.20 1.95
N THR A 47 19.94 -21.58 2.72
CA THR A 47 18.66 -20.86 2.71
C THR A 47 18.87 -19.55 3.48
N TYR A 48 19.12 -18.47 2.75
CA TYR A 48 19.09 -17.12 3.31
C TYR A 48 17.64 -16.83 3.75
N PRO A 49 17.39 -16.35 4.99
CA PRO A 49 16.04 -16.02 5.43
C PRO A 49 15.42 -14.98 4.48
N GLU A 50 14.23 -15.24 3.91
CA GLU A 50 13.57 -14.30 2.98
C GLU A 50 13.34 -12.91 3.61
N GLU A 51 13.19 -12.84 4.92
CA GLU A 51 13.03 -11.59 5.68
C GLU A 51 14.30 -10.72 5.67
N LEU A 52 15.47 -11.35 5.52
CA LEU A 52 16.75 -10.65 5.41
C LEU A 52 17.09 -10.30 3.96
N ASN A 53 16.34 -10.79 2.96
CA ASN A 53 16.66 -10.60 1.55
C ASN A 53 16.67 -9.10 1.19
N PRO A 54 17.85 -8.52 0.91
CA PRO A 54 17.95 -7.10 0.57
C PRO A 54 17.36 -6.80 -0.81
N PHE A 55 17.08 -7.82 -1.62
CA PHE A 55 16.46 -7.70 -2.94
C PHE A 55 14.93 -7.92 -2.90
N ARG A 56 14.34 -8.13 -1.72
CA ARG A 56 12.88 -8.22 -1.59
C ARG A 56 12.29 -6.84 -1.82
N SER A 57 11.36 -6.76 -2.78
CA SER A 57 10.59 -5.55 -3.11
C SER A 57 10.09 -4.85 -1.84
N ALA A 58 10.26 -3.54 -1.78
CA ALA A 58 9.77 -2.72 -0.68
C ALA A 58 8.24 -2.86 -0.53
N LEU A 59 7.54 -3.04 -1.65
CA LEU A 59 6.08 -3.22 -1.69
C LEU A 59 5.60 -4.45 -0.91
N CYS A 60 6.41 -5.51 -0.82
CA CYS A 60 6.09 -6.71 -0.04
C CYS A 60 6.24 -6.51 1.48
N LYS A 61 6.92 -5.44 1.90
CA LYS A 61 7.13 -5.08 3.32
C LYS A 61 6.12 -4.02 3.78
N ILE A 62 5.41 -3.40 2.83
CA ILE A 62 4.30 -2.50 3.13
C ILE A 62 3.28 -3.26 3.95
N ARG A 63 2.95 -2.75 5.12
CA ARG A 63 1.82 -3.23 5.90
C ARG A 63 0.51 -2.59 5.42
N LEU A 64 -0.61 -3.29 5.56
CA LEU A 64 -1.94 -2.78 5.21
C LEU A 64 -2.63 -2.18 6.43
N SER A 65 -3.46 -1.15 6.20
CA SER A 65 -4.51 -0.75 7.13
C SER A 65 -5.53 -1.88 7.35
N GLU A 66 -6.33 -1.78 8.41
CA GLU A 66 -7.38 -2.77 8.72
C GLU A 66 -8.39 -2.88 7.56
N TYR A 67 -8.86 -1.74 7.04
CA TYR A 67 -9.76 -1.69 5.89
C TYR A 67 -9.14 -2.27 4.61
N GLU A 68 -7.87 -1.97 4.31
CA GLU A 68 -7.19 -2.57 3.15
C GLU A 68 -7.00 -4.07 3.32
N ASN A 69 -6.70 -4.55 4.53
CA ASN A 69 -6.56 -5.96 4.82
C ASN A 69 -7.90 -6.70 4.63
N VAL A 70 -9.02 -6.13 5.10
CA VAL A 70 -10.36 -6.65 4.85
C VAL A 70 -10.65 -6.73 3.35
N LYS A 71 -10.34 -5.66 2.60
CA LYS A 71 -10.60 -5.63 1.16
C LYS A 71 -9.71 -6.60 0.38
N LEU A 72 -8.44 -6.71 0.74
CA LEU A 72 -7.56 -7.72 0.17
C LEU A 72 -8.13 -9.13 0.42
N ASN A 73 -8.53 -9.44 1.66
CA ASN A 73 -9.12 -10.74 2.00
C ASN A 73 -10.39 -11.05 1.20
N GLU A 74 -11.28 -10.08 0.99
CA GLU A 74 -12.45 -10.24 0.10
C GLU A 74 -12.04 -10.68 -1.32
N PHE A 75 -11.00 -10.07 -1.88
CA PHE A 75 -10.49 -10.41 -3.22
C PHE A 75 -9.73 -11.72 -3.27
N LEU A 76 -8.98 -12.07 -2.22
CA LEU A 76 -8.33 -13.37 -2.08
C LEU A 76 -9.39 -14.49 -2.06
N GLU A 77 -10.46 -14.33 -1.26
CA GLU A 77 -11.56 -15.29 -1.19
C GLU A 77 -12.27 -15.44 -2.55
N LYS A 78 -12.56 -14.32 -3.24
CA LYS A 78 -13.12 -14.34 -4.59
C LYS A 78 -12.22 -15.11 -5.56
N ALA A 79 -10.91 -14.82 -5.58
CA ALA A 79 -9.96 -15.48 -6.47
C ALA A 79 -9.86 -16.98 -6.20
N ILE A 80 -9.83 -17.38 -4.93
CA ILE A 80 -9.83 -18.80 -4.51
C ILE A 80 -11.12 -19.49 -4.95
N ALA A 81 -12.27 -18.83 -4.80
CA ALA A 81 -13.59 -19.34 -5.14
C ALA A 81 -13.91 -19.30 -6.64
N ALA A 82 -13.10 -18.64 -7.46
CA ALA A 82 -13.30 -18.61 -8.90
C ALA A 82 -13.38 -20.04 -9.46
N GLU A 83 -14.32 -20.28 -10.37
CA GLU A 83 -14.58 -21.60 -10.96
C GLU A 83 -13.89 -21.80 -12.31
N ASN A 84 -13.53 -20.71 -12.99
CA ASN A 84 -12.90 -20.73 -14.31
C ASN A 84 -12.11 -19.44 -14.58
N LEU A 85 -11.30 -19.46 -15.66
CA LEU A 85 -10.46 -18.33 -16.05
C LEU A 85 -11.24 -17.03 -16.31
N ASP A 86 -12.49 -17.12 -16.79
CA ASP A 86 -13.30 -15.94 -17.07
C ASP A 86 -13.70 -15.20 -15.79
N LYS A 87 -14.15 -15.96 -14.79
CA LYS A 87 -14.46 -15.43 -13.46
C LYS A 87 -13.20 -14.86 -12.81
N LEU A 88 -12.08 -15.58 -12.87
CA LEU A 88 -10.81 -15.10 -12.30
C LEU A 88 -10.33 -13.82 -12.98
N SER A 89 -10.39 -13.75 -14.31
CA SER A 89 -10.07 -12.54 -15.09
C SER A 89 -10.90 -11.35 -14.61
N LYS A 90 -12.21 -11.52 -14.45
CA LYS A 90 -13.09 -10.43 -13.99
C LYS A 90 -12.74 -9.98 -12.57
N ILE A 91 -12.41 -10.92 -11.68
CA ILE A 91 -11.99 -10.60 -10.31
C ILE A 91 -10.69 -9.79 -10.31
N VAL A 92 -9.74 -10.13 -11.20
CA VAL A 92 -8.51 -9.36 -11.38
C VAL A 92 -8.81 -7.94 -11.85
N ASP A 93 -9.70 -7.76 -12.83
CA ASP A 93 -10.11 -6.43 -13.29
C ASP A 93 -10.74 -5.61 -12.15
N GLU A 94 -11.67 -6.19 -11.40
CA GLU A 94 -12.30 -5.56 -10.24
C GLU A 94 -11.27 -5.16 -9.16
N ALA A 95 -10.27 -6.00 -8.89
CA ALA A 95 -9.22 -5.73 -7.90
C ALA A 95 -8.32 -4.57 -8.32
N LEU A 96 -7.89 -4.58 -9.59
CA LEU A 96 -7.05 -3.53 -10.17
C LEU A 96 -7.82 -2.19 -10.18
N ASP A 97 -9.07 -2.20 -10.61
CA ASP A 97 -9.94 -1.03 -10.63
C ASP A 97 -10.21 -0.46 -9.23
N LEU A 98 -10.31 -1.29 -8.20
CA LEU A 98 -10.49 -0.81 -6.83
C LEU A 98 -9.20 -0.24 -6.22
N GLY A 99 -8.03 -0.55 -6.79
CA GLY A 99 -6.73 -0.09 -6.27
C GLY A 99 -6.10 -1.05 -5.25
N ILE A 100 -6.44 -2.35 -5.27
CA ILE A 100 -5.79 -3.34 -4.41
C ILE A 100 -4.27 -3.34 -4.68
N ARG A 101 -3.46 -3.22 -3.63
CA ARG A 101 -2.00 -3.45 -3.70
C ARG A 101 -1.78 -4.93 -3.97
N VAL A 102 -1.31 -5.27 -5.16
CA VAL A 102 -1.26 -6.65 -5.64
C VAL A 102 -0.08 -7.43 -5.06
N ASN A 103 0.97 -6.73 -4.61
CA ASN A 103 2.17 -7.33 -4.04
C ASN A 103 2.15 -7.43 -2.52
N THR A 104 1.40 -6.55 -1.86
CA THR A 104 1.29 -6.56 -0.41
C THR A 104 0.57 -7.82 0.09
N CYS A 105 1.05 -8.38 1.20
CA CYS A 105 0.46 -9.53 1.84
C CYS A 105 -0.57 -9.13 2.90
N ASN A 106 -1.59 -9.96 3.07
CA ASN A 106 -2.45 -9.94 4.25
C ASN A 106 -1.69 -10.46 5.50
N GLU A 107 -2.34 -10.46 6.65
CA GLU A 107 -1.79 -10.98 7.92
C GLU A 107 -1.34 -12.45 7.86
N ASP A 108 -1.96 -13.25 6.98
CA ASP A 108 -1.60 -14.66 6.75
C ASP A 108 -0.45 -14.84 5.74
N GLY A 109 0.12 -13.75 5.22
CA GLY A 109 1.24 -13.78 4.28
C GLY A 109 0.86 -13.96 2.80
N PHE A 110 -0.41 -13.85 2.44
CA PHE A 110 -0.90 -14.01 1.06
C PHE A 110 -1.09 -12.67 0.35
N SER A 111 -0.48 -12.53 -0.83
CA SER A 111 -0.73 -11.42 -1.75
C SER A 111 -1.70 -11.81 -2.86
N PHE A 112 -2.40 -10.82 -3.43
CA PHE A 112 -3.37 -11.05 -4.52
C PHE A 112 -2.69 -11.59 -5.78
N ALA A 113 -1.51 -11.07 -6.13
CA ALA A 113 -0.72 -11.54 -7.27
C ALA A 113 -0.37 -13.03 -7.12
N ASN A 114 0.16 -13.43 -5.96
CA ASN A 114 0.59 -14.81 -5.73
C ASN A 114 -0.60 -15.77 -5.70
N VAL A 115 -1.70 -15.44 -5.00
CA VAL A 115 -2.91 -16.28 -4.96
C VAL A 115 -3.51 -16.48 -6.35
N THR A 116 -3.52 -15.42 -7.17
CA THR A 116 -3.98 -15.51 -8.56
C THR A 116 -3.10 -16.45 -9.39
N MET A 117 -1.78 -16.35 -9.25
CA MET A 117 -0.83 -17.27 -9.89
C MET A 117 -1.05 -18.72 -9.45
N PHE A 118 -1.16 -18.98 -8.15
CA PHE A 118 -1.44 -20.31 -7.61
C PHE A 118 -2.74 -20.90 -8.16
N LYS A 119 -3.79 -20.07 -8.29
CA LYS A 119 -5.08 -20.50 -8.85
C LYS A 119 -4.95 -20.95 -10.30
N MET A 120 -4.15 -20.24 -11.10
CA MET A 120 -3.91 -20.57 -12.51
C MET A 120 -3.08 -21.84 -12.73
N CYS A 121 -2.39 -22.37 -11.72
CA CYS A 121 -1.66 -23.63 -11.81
C CYS A 121 -2.57 -24.86 -11.85
N ARG A 122 -3.85 -24.73 -11.48
CA ARG A 122 -4.81 -25.84 -11.49
C ARG A 122 -5.20 -26.20 -12.92
N ASP A 123 -5.45 -27.48 -13.17
CA ASP A 123 -5.80 -27.99 -14.50
C ASP A 123 -7.05 -27.31 -15.09
N GLU A 124 -8.04 -27.04 -14.25
CA GLU A 124 -9.29 -26.35 -14.59
C GLU A 124 -9.09 -24.87 -15.02
N PHE A 125 -7.89 -24.32 -14.81
CA PHE A 125 -7.50 -22.96 -15.18
C PHE A 125 -6.46 -22.91 -16.31
N LYS A 126 -6.22 -24.00 -17.03
CA LYS A 126 -5.34 -24.00 -18.22
C LYS A 126 -6.07 -23.42 -19.42
N GLY A 127 -5.46 -22.43 -20.09
CA GLY A 127 -6.08 -21.81 -21.26
C GLY A 127 -5.43 -20.51 -21.71
N ASN A 128 -5.91 -19.98 -22.83
CA ASN A 128 -5.37 -18.78 -23.49
C ASN A 128 -5.44 -17.51 -22.63
N LYS A 129 -6.35 -17.43 -21.64
CA LYS A 129 -6.48 -16.26 -20.76
C LYS A 129 -5.44 -16.15 -19.66
N GLN A 130 -4.65 -17.21 -19.40
CA GLN A 130 -3.57 -17.16 -18.40
C GLN A 130 -2.55 -16.06 -18.75
N GLU A 131 -2.16 -15.99 -20.02
CA GLU A 131 -1.22 -14.98 -20.51
C GLU A 131 -1.76 -13.55 -20.31
N ASP A 132 -3.05 -13.34 -20.57
CA ASP A 132 -3.70 -12.03 -20.44
C ASP A 132 -3.86 -11.58 -18.97
N ILE A 133 -4.17 -12.49 -18.05
CA ILE A 133 -4.21 -12.21 -16.62
C ILE A 133 -2.80 -11.84 -16.11
N ILE A 134 -1.79 -12.65 -16.45
CA ILE A 134 -0.39 -12.40 -16.05
C ILE A 134 0.07 -11.05 -16.60
N ARG A 135 -0.19 -10.77 -17.88
CA ARG A 135 0.13 -9.51 -18.53
C ARG A 135 -0.50 -8.31 -17.82
N ARG A 136 -1.79 -8.38 -17.48
CA ARG A 136 -2.46 -7.29 -16.76
C ARG A 136 -1.86 -7.05 -15.38
N LEU A 137 -1.66 -8.10 -14.60
CA LEU A 137 -1.05 -7.99 -13.27
C LEU A 137 0.38 -7.43 -13.35
N SER A 138 1.21 -7.93 -14.25
CA SER A 138 2.58 -7.43 -14.41
C SER A 138 2.63 -6.00 -14.95
N LEU A 139 1.72 -5.59 -15.83
CA LEU A 139 1.57 -4.18 -16.22
C LEU A 139 1.22 -3.28 -15.02
N HIS A 140 0.66 -3.84 -13.95
CA HIS A 140 0.38 -3.16 -12.69
C HIS A 140 1.46 -3.39 -11.63
N GLY A 141 2.66 -3.85 -12.04
CA GLY A 141 3.80 -3.99 -11.15
C GLY A 141 3.79 -5.25 -10.28
N ALA A 142 2.96 -6.24 -10.61
CA ALA A 142 2.94 -7.50 -9.86
C ALA A 142 4.32 -8.20 -9.88
N ASP A 143 4.83 -8.49 -8.68
CA ASP A 143 6.01 -9.29 -8.44
C ASP A 143 5.57 -10.70 -8.03
N PHE A 144 5.84 -11.67 -8.89
CA PHE A 144 5.43 -13.06 -8.66
C PHE A 144 6.56 -13.83 -7.99
N ASN A 145 6.46 -14.05 -6.69
CA ASN A 145 7.41 -14.90 -5.96
C ASN A 145 7.02 -16.39 -6.02
N VAL A 146 6.66 -16.90 -7.21
CA VAL A 146 6.08 -18.24 -7.30
C VAL A 146 6.78 -19.14 -8.32
N GLN A 147 7.51 -20.15 -7.81
CA GLN A 147 8.06 -21.27 -8.58
C GLN A 147 7.05 -22.42 -8.67
N VAL A 148 5.90 -22.21 -9.30
CA VAL A 148 4.74 -23.10 -9.11
C VAL A 148 4.50 -24.11 -10.22
N ASP A 149 4.86 -23.81 -11.47
CA ASP A 149 4.61 -24.72 -12.59
C ASP A 149 5.44 -24.30 -13.81
N LYS A 150 6.05 -25.25 -14.51
CA LYS A 150 6.91 -24.96 -15.66
C LYS A 150 6.17 -24.18 -16.77
N LYS A 151 4.91 -24.49 -17.05
CA LYS A 151 4.14 -23.83 -18.12
C LYS A 151 3.75 -22.41 -17.74
N ILE A 152 3.29 -22.21 -16.49
CA ILE A 152 3.02 -20.85 -15.99
C ILE A 152 4.30 -20.00 -15.99
N THR A 153 5.44 -20.57 -15.58
CA THR A 153 6.73 -19.90 -15.64
C THR A 153 7.12 -19.51 -17.07
N GLU A 154 6.89 -20.39 -18.05
CA GLU A 154 7.14 -20.08 -19.47
C GLU A 154 6.24 -18.93 -19.97
N ILE A 155 4.96 -18.93 -19.61
CA ILE A 155 4.03 -17.82 -19.95
C ILE A 155 4.50 -16.52 -19.30
N TYR A 156 4.83 -16.56 -18.00
CA TYR A 156 5.34 -15.40 -17.28
C TYR A 156 6.61 -14.84 -17.90
N GLN A 157 7.62 -15.68 -18.18
CA GLN A 157 8.87 -15.24 -18.82
C GLN A 157 8.63 -14.62 -20.20
N LYS A 158 7.69 -15.18 -20.98
CA LYS A 158 7.27 -14.62 -22.27
C LYS A 158 6.67 -13.21 -22.08
N VAL A 159 5.68 -13.09 -21.19
CA VAL A 159 4.99 -11.83 -20.89
C VAL A 159 5.97 -10.80 -20.36
N GLN A 160 6.85 -11.17 -19.43
CA GLN A 160 7.84 -10.30 -18.80
C GLN A 160 8.71 -9.62 -19.87
N LYS A 161 9.27 -10.40 -20.81
CA LYS A 161 10.07 -9.85 -21.92
C LYS A 161 9.31 -8.85 -22.79
N GLU A 162 8.01 -9.05 -22.96
CA GLU A 162 7.18 -8.19 -23.80
C GLU A 162 6.84 -6.85 -23.12
N ILE A 163 6.60 -6.87 -21.82
CA ILE A 163 6.15 -5.70 -21.06
C ILE A 163 7.29 -4.96 -20.36
N GLU A 164 8.45 -5.60 -20.19
CA GLU A 164 9.61 -5.03 -19.50
C GLU A 164 9.97 -3.62 -20.00
N PRO A 165 9.98 -3.32 -21.33
CA PRO A 165 10.21 -1.95 -21.80
C PRO A 165 9.16 -0.94 -21.31
N GLN A 166 7.90 -1.36 -21.19
CA GLN A 166 6.80 -0.51 -20.73
C GLN A 166 6.92 -0.22 -19.23
N ILE A 167 7.21 -1.24 -18.42
CA ILE A 167 7.45 -1.11 -16.98
C ILE A 167 8.69 -0.27 -16.71
N TYR A 168 9.80 -0.56 -17.39
CA TYR A 168 11.03 0.22 -17.27
C TYR A 168 10.79 1.69 -17.62
N SER A 169 10.06 1.97 -18.70
CA SER A 169 9.70 3.36 -19.08
C SER A 169 8.88 4.06 -17.99
N ARG A 170 7.92 3.38 -17.38
CA ARG A 170 7.10 3.95 -16.29
C ARG A 170 7.93 4.21 -15.03
N LEU A 171 8.76 3.26 -14.61
CA LEU A 171 9.65 3.40 -13.45
C LEU A 171 10.66 4.52 -13.68
N LYS A 172 11.23 4.62 -14.89
CA LYS A 172 12.14 5.72 -15.24
C LYS A 172 11.46 7.08 -15.11
N LYS A 173 10.25 7.25 -15.65
CA LYS A 173 9.50 8.51 -15.52
C LYS A 173 9.08 8.82 -14.08
N LEU A 174 8.77 7.80 -13.28
CA LEU A 174 8.48 7.98 -11.85
C LEU A 174 9.73 8.45 -11.10
N ARG A 175 10.90 7.88 -11.42
CA ARG A 175 12.19 8.33 -10.90
C ARG A 175 12.49 9.78 -11.31
N GLU A 176 12.31 10.12 -12.59
CA GLU A 176 12.46 11.50 -13.08
C GLU A 176 11.54 12.48 -12.34
N ALA A 177 10.30 12.09 -12.04
CA ALA A 177 9.38 12.89 -11.23
C ALA A 177 9.88 13.09 -9.80
N GLY A 178 10.44 12.04 -9.18
CA GLY A 178 11.08 12.13 -7.87
C GLY A 178 12.32 13.01 -7.86
N GLU A 179 13.20 12.85 -8.85
CA GLU A 179 14.42 13.66 -9.01
C GLU A 179 14.10 15.13 -9.24
N HIS A 180 13.04 15.45 -9.98
CA HIS A 180 12.58 16.83 -10.17
C HIS A 180 11.93 17.44 -8.92
N ALA A 181 11.41 16.59 -8.03
CA ALA A 181 10.82 16.99 -6.77
C ALA A 181 11.84 17.15 -5.63
N ALA A 182 13.01 16.50 -5.73
CA ALA A 182 14.08 16.63 -4.76
C ALA A 182 14.68 18.05 -4.84
N ILE A 183 14.60 18.77 -3.72
CA ILE A 183 15.27 20.06 -3.53
C ILE A 183 16.72 19.80 -3.11
N GLU A 184 16.92 18.83 -2.21
CA GLU A 184 18.22 18.32 -1.80
C GLU A 184 18.19 16.79 -1.71
N GLY A 185 19.26 16.10 -2.10
CA GLY A 185 19.35 14.63 -2.08
C GLY A 185 19.03 13.99 -3.43
N THR A 186 18.87 12.66 -3.45
CA THR A 186 18.63 11.88 -4.66
C THR A 186 17.58 10.79 -4.45
N VAL A 187 16.94 10.34 -5.53
CA VAL A 187 16.08 9.15 -5.51
C VAL A 187 16.93 7.90 -5.51
N GLU A 188 16.73 7.02 -4.55
CA GLU A 188 17.43 5.73 -4.42
C GLU A 188 16.63 4.61 -5.10
N ASN A 189 15.34 4.48 -4.78
CA ASN A 189 14.49 3.42 -5.30
C ASN A 189 13.11 3.93 -5.76
N VAL A 190 12.51 3.24 -6.74
CA VAL A 190 11.13 3.47 -7.19
C VAL A 190 10.47 2.13 -7.51
N GLU A 191 9.24 1.95 -7.03
CA GLU A 191 8.42 0.77 -7.31
C GLU A 191 6.97 1.19 -7.57
N ILE A 192 6.25 0.40 -8.36
CA ILE A 192 4.83 0.62 -8.69
C ILE A 192 4.03 -0.58 -8.19
N ASP A 193 2.94 -0.31 -7.48
CA ASP A 193 1.95 -1.31 -7.08
C ASP A 193 0.55 -0.85 -7.46
N ASN A 194 0.06 -1.39 -8.56
CA ASN A 194 -1.24 -1.07 -9.15
C ASN A 194 -1.42 0.44 -9.39
N LYS A 195 -2.23 1.10 -8.56
CA LYS A 195 -2.52 2.54 -8.64
C LYS A 195 -1.61 3.37 -7.75
N THR A 196 -0.77 2.76 -6.94
CA THR A 196 0.11 3.38 -5.96
C THR A 196 1.58 3.23 -6.35
N PHE A 197 2.44 3.99 -5.69
CA PHE A 197 3.87 3.86 -5.83
C PHE A 197 4.59 3.87 -4.48
N TYR A 198 5.82 3.40 -4.51
CA TYR A 198 6.82 3.59 -3.47
C TYR A 198 7.99 4.35 -4.08
N ILE A 199 8.47 5.39 -3.40
CA ILE A 199 9.70 6.09 -3.75
C ILE A 199 10.55 6.26 -2.51
N GLU A 200 11.84 6.00 -2.66
CA GLU A 200 12.83 6.13 -1.60
C GLU A 200 13.86 7.16 -2.00
N PHE A 201 14.09 8.09 -1.08
CA PHE A 201 15.06 9.15 -1.21
C PHE A 201 16.21 8.93 -0.21
N SER A 202 17.35 9.54 -0.51
CA SER A 202 18.50 9.57 0.38
C SER A 202 18.18 10.11 1.77
N HIS A 203 18.96 9.70 2.77
CA HIS A 203 18.61 9.81 4.20
C HIS A 203 18.24 11.22 4.72
N SER A 204 18.79 12.29 4.13
CA SER A 204 18.57 13.68 4.54
C SER A 204 17.94 14.52 3.41
N CYS A 205 17.04 13.93 2.64
CA CYS A 205 16.43 14.56 1.46
C CYS A 205 15.36 15.59 1.86
N ILE A 206 15.29 16.69 1.10
CA ILE A 206 14.17 17.64 1.13
C ILE A 206 13.38 17.46 -0.17
N VAL A 207 12.08 17.17 -0.06
CA VAL A 207 11.24 16.76 -1.20
C VAL A 207 9.99 17.62 -1.29
N ASP A 208 9.72 18.16 -2.48
CA ASP A 208 8.42 18.71 -2.85
C ASP A 208 7.44 17.56 -3.18
N VAL A 209 6.72 17.09 -2.16
CA VAL A 209 5.74 16.00 -2.28
C VAL A 209 4.66 16.30 -3.32
N ALA A 210 4.35 17.58 -3.57
CA ALA A 210 3.36 17.95 -4.58
C ALA A 210 3.81 17.60 -5.99
N LYS A 211 5.08 17.88 -6.31
CA LYS A 211 5.68 17.52 -7.60
C LYS A 211 5.75 16.00 -7.79
N VAL A 212 6.07 15.23 -6.74
CA VAL A 212 6.07 13.75 -6.81
C VAL A 212 4.69 13.23 -7.19
N VAL A 213 3.65 13.66 -6.45
CA VAL A 213 2.27 13.21 -6.67
C VAL A 213 1.75 13.64 -8.03
N GLU A 214 2.05 14.86 -8.48
CA GLU A 214 1.66 15.36 -9.80
C GLU A 214 2.37 14.61 -10.94
N GLY A 215 3.67 14.36 -10.81
CA GLY A 215 4.43 13.55 -11.77
C GLY A 215 3.88 12.13 -11.88
N ALA A 216 3.55 11.49 -10.75
CA ALA A 216 2.94 10.16 -10.73
C ALA A 216 1.54 10.16 -11.38
N LYS A 217 0.73 11.21 -11.18
CA LYS A 217 -0.59 11.37 -11.82
C LYS A 217 -0.51 11.30 -13.35
N ASN A 218 0.52 11.91 -13.93
CA ASN A 218 0.76 11.90 -15.38
C ASN A 218 1.12 10.50 -15.92
N LEU A 219 1.51 9.56 -15.05
CA LEU A 219 1.77 8.16 -15.37
C LEU A 219 0.55 7.25 -15.20
N GLY A 220 -0.61 7.84 -14.87
CA GLY A 220 -1.83 7.10 -14.58
C GLY A 220 -1.84 6.43 -13.20
N LEU A 221 -0.83 6.68 -12.38
CA LEU A 221 -0.83 6.33 -10.95
C LEU A 221 -1.68 7.38 -10.22
N SER A 222 -2.42 6.99 -9.18
CA SER A 222 -3.03 7.96 -8.27
C SER A 222 -3.92 9.02 -8.96
N LYS A 223 -4.81 8.60 -9.88
CA LYS A 223 -5.80 9.47 -10.60
C LYS A 223 -6.89 10.07 -9.68
N GLY A 224 -6.50 10.63 -8.54
CA GLY A 224 -7.34 11.42 -7.65
C GLY A 224 -8.40 10.66 -6.86
N ASP A 225 -8.58 9.35 -7.00
CA ASP A 225 -9.50 8.61 -6.12
C ASP A 225 -8.85 7.30 -5.66
N LEU A 226 -7.86 7.43 -4.78
CA LEU A 226 -7.33 6.27 -4.07
C LEU A 226 -8.28 5.92 -2.92
N ASN A 227 -9.28 5.09 -3.23
CA ASN A 227 -10.17 4.50 -2.22
C ASN A 227 -9.44 3.44 -1.37
N LEU A 228 -8.39 2.84 -1.93
CA LEU A 228 -7.48 1.88 -1.32
C LEU A 228 -6.06 2.24 -1.70
N GLY A 229 -5.12 1.97 -0.79
CA GLY A 229 -3.73 2.34 -0.97
C GLY A 229 -3.47 3.83 -0.78
N GLY A 230 -2.19 4.13 -0.66
CA GLY A 230 -1.59 5.45 -0.63
C GLY A 230 -0.19 5.38 -1.23
N ASN A 231 0.31 6.51 -1.67
CA ASN A 231 1.67 6.60 -2.18
C ASN A 231 2.63 6.63 -0.99
N ILE A 232 3.69 5.85 -1.05
CA ILE A 232 4.67 5.76 0.02
C ILE A 232 5.91 6.52 -0.39
N ILE A 233 6.32 7.46 0.45
CA ILE A 233 7.54 8.24 0.29
C ILE A 233 8.43 7.92 1.49
N LYS A 234 9.60 7.34 1.23
CA LYS A 234 10.61 7.04 2.24
C LYS A 234 11.73 8.07 2.17
N ILE A 235 12.08 8.65 3.32
CA ILE A 235 13.23 9.53 3.49
C ILE A 235 14.00 9.04 4.71
N GLY A 236 15.21 8.53 4.47
CA GLY A 236 15.98 7.84 5.50
C GLY A 236 15.21 6.67 6.09
N ASP A 237 15.15 6.58 7.41
CA ASP A 237 14.43 5.49 8.07
C ASP A 237 12.92 5.74 8.15
N GLY A 238 12.46 6.97 7.90
CA GLY A 238 11.06 7.37 7.94
C GLY A 238 10.31 7.10 6.63
N GLU A 239 9.06 6.69 6.74
CA GLU A 239 8.11 6.57 5.63
C GLU A 239 6.85 7.38 5.91
N VAL A 240 6.31 8.04 4.88
CA VAL A 240 5.03 8.73 4.94
C VAL A 240 4.08 8.20 3.87
N GLU A 241 2.82 8.01 4.25
CA GLU A 241 1.75 7.63 3.34
C GLU A 241 0.90 8.84 2.95
N VAL A 242 0.82 9.09 1.65
CA VAL A 242 0.09 10.21 1.06
C VAL A 242 -0.99 9.69 0.12
N LYS A 243 -2.25 10.01 0.44
CA LYS A 243 -3.41 9.75 -0.42
C LYS A 243 -3.79 10.99 -1.20
N THR A 244 -4.18 10.82 -2.46
CA THR A 244 -4.58 11.93 -3.34
C THR A 244 -6.09 11.92 -3.56
N GLY A 245 -6.72 13.05 -3.22
CA GLY A 245 -8.14 13.31 -3.39
C GLY A 245 -8.58 13.67 -4.81
N LYS A 246 -9.90 13.69 -5.05
CA LYS A 246 -10.49 13.96 -6.39
C LYS A 246 -10.21 15.37 -6.86
N ASP A 247 -10.09 16.27 -5.89
CA ASP A 247 -9.70 17.67 -6.04
C ASP A 247 -8.17 17.86 -6.14
N GLY A 248 -7.39 16.78 -6.16
CA GLY A 248 -5.94 16.80 -6.21
C GLY A 248 -5.27 17.13 -4.87
N LYS A 249 -6.04 17.24 -3.77
CA LYS A 249 -5.47 17.48 -2.45
C LYS A 249 -4.61 16.32 -2.01
N ARG A 250 -3.49 16.65 -1.36
CA ARG A 250 -2.57 15.70 -0.74
C ARG A 250 -3.00 15.52 0.70
N ASN A 251 -3.29 14.28 1.08
CA ASN A 251 -3.67 13.92 2.42
C ASN A 251 -2.59 13.03 3.03
N TYR A 252 -1.89 13.54 4.02
CA TYR A 252 -0.92 12.80 4.83
C TYR A 252 -1.72 12.00 5.84
N VAL A 253 -1.72 10.68 5.70
CA VAL A 253 -2.65 9.82 6.45
C VAL A 253 -1.97 8.92 7.47
N ASP A 254 -0.66 8.70 7.33
CA ASP A 254 0.08 7.83 8.22
C ASP A 254 1.60 8.05 8.04
N ILE A 255 2.38 7.70 9.06
CA ILE A 255 3.85 7.65 9.02
C ILE A 255 4.42 6.44 9.74
N SER A 256 5.63 6.01 9.39
CA SER A 256 6.31 4.90 10.08
C SER A 256 6.46 5.14 11.58
N ASP A 257 6.48 4.05 12.34
CA ASP A 257 6.63 4.12 13.79
C ASP A 257 7.95 4.77 14.20
N ASN A 258 7.90 5.59 15.26
CA ASN A 258 9.04 6.33 15.79
C ASN A 258 9.71 7.26 14.78
N SER A 259 8.98 7.68 13.74
CA SER A 259 9.45 8.67 12.77
C SER A 259 8.84 10.03 13.03
N ALA A 260 9.53 11.05 12.54
CA ALA A 260 9.10 12.44 12.52
C ALA A 260 9.53 13.06 11.18
N PHE A 261 8.73 14.00 10.70
CA PHE A 261 9.01 14.75 9.49
C PHE A 261 8.57 16.20 9.66
N THR A 262 9.33 17.11 9.06
CA THR A 262 8.95 18.52 8.97
C THR A 262 8.23 18.75 7.66
N VAL A 263 7.00 19.27 7.73
CA VAL A 263 6.26 19.77 6.57
C VAL A 263 6.44 21.28 6.51
N ILE A 264 7.04 21.77 5.42
CA ILE A 264 7.26 23.19 5.18
C ILE A 264 6.12 23.73 4.34
N LEU A 265 5.46 24.78 4.82
CA LEU A 265 4.36 25.46 4.13
C LEU A 265 4.75 26.91 3.82
N CYS A 266 4.73 27.28 2.53
CA CYS A 266 4.89 28.67 2.12
C CYS A 266 3.63 29.48 2.46
N THR A 267 3.81 30.61 3.15
CA THR A 267 2.75 31.54 3.58
C THR A 267 3.08 32.98 3.19
N SER A 268 2.18 33.94 3.45
CA SER A 268 2.48 35.36 3.20
C SER A 268 3.55 35.95 4.14
N LEU A 269 3.80 35.32 5.30
CA LEU A 269 4.80 35.77 6.28
C LEU A 269 6.14 35.02 6.17
N GLY A 270 6.25 34.03 5.28
CA GLY A 270 7.44 33.19 5.12
C GLY A 270 7.13 31.69 5.13
N GLU A 271 8.13 30.88 5.45
CA GLU A 271 7.99 29.42 5.58
C GLU A 271 7.54 29.05 6.99
N LEU A 272 6.41 28.35 7.10
CA LEU A 272 5.89 27.80 8.35
C LEU A 272 6.22 26.31 8.42
N ASN A 273 6.92 25.89 9.47
CA ASN A 273 7.27 24.50 9.69
C ASN A 273 6.27 23.82 10.61
N LEU A 274 5.79 22.66 10.18
CA LEU A 274 4.98 21.75 10.99
C LEU A 274 5.80 20.49 11.29
N MET A 275 6.01 20.21 12.56
CA MET A 275 6.56 18.93 13.00
C MET A 275 5.43 17.91 13.06
N VAL A 276 5.58 16.80 12.34
CA VAL A 276 4.58 15.74 12.31
C VAL A 276 5.26 14.43 12.70
N TYR A 277 4.78 13.80 13.78
CA TYR A 277 5.51 12.69 14.39
C TYR A 277 4.56 11.65 15.01
N HIS A 278 5.05 10.41 15.07
CA HIS A 278 4.30 9.30 15.65
C HIS A 278 4.14 9.48 17.15
N ASP A 279 2.90 9.36 17.64
CA ASP A 279 2.63 9.39 19.07
C ASP A 279 3.02 8.05 19.72
N THR A 280 4.04 8.07 20.56
CA THR A 280 4.51 6.87 21.27
C THR A 280 3.61 6.46 22.44
N GLU A 281 2.73 7.34 22.92
CA GLU A 281 1.79 7.08 24.02
C GLU A 281 0.42 6.60 23.51
N ASP A 282 -0.14 7.25 22.48
CA ASP A 282 -1.31 6.77 21.73
C ASP A 282 -0.94 6.39 20.31
N TYR A 283 -0.62 5.11 20.14
CA TYR A 283 -0.22 4.49 18.88
C TYR A 283 -1.16 4.81 17.70
N HIS A 284 -2.44 5.12 17.95
CA HIS A 284 -3.43 5.42 16.90
C HIS A 284 -3.38 6.87 16.40
N GLN A 285 -2.54 7.73 17.00
CA GLN A 285 -2.42 9.13 16.62
C GLN A 285 -1.08 9.45 15.98
N VAL A 286 -1.10 10.49 15.17
CA VAL A 286 0.07 11.22 14.71
C VAL A 286 -0.10 12.64 15.20
N GLN A 287 0.90 13.12 15.94
CA GLN A 287 0.92 14.47 16.48
C GLN A 287 1.37 15.47 15.42
N ILE A 288 0.85 16.68 15.51
CA ILE A 288 1.21 17.83 14.66
C ILE A 288 1.44 19.02 15.56
N GLU A 289 2.63 19.60 15.45
CA GLU A 289 3.02 20.80 16.17
C GLU A 289 3.54 21.85 15.20
N VAL A 290 3.27 23.12 15.51
CA VAL A 290 3.86 24.24 14.76
C VAL A 290 5.13 24.66 15.48
N GLU A 291 6.23 24.83 14.75
CA GLU A 291 7.50 25.27 15.36
C GLU A 291 7.46 26.75 15.79
N ASP A 292 6.80 27.60 15.01
CA ASP A 292 6.64 29.04 15.28
C ASP A 292 5.18 29.40 15.58
N GLU A 293 4.82 29.36 16.87
CA GLU A 293 3.47 29.71 17.34
C GLU A 293 3.14 31.20 17.13
N GLU A 294 4.13 32.09 17.15
CA GLU A 294 3.90 33.53 16.96
C GLU A 294 3.44 33.77 15.52
N MET A 295 4.19 33.25 14.55
CA MET A 295 3.85 33.29 13.13
C MET A 295 2.49 32.64 12.85
N TRP A 296 2.20 31.47 13.44
CA TRP A 296 0.90 30.82 13.31
C TRP A 296 -0.25 31.73 13.75
N ASN A 297 -0.12 32.34 14.93
CA ASN A 297 -1.13 33.25 15.47
C ASN A 297 -1.33 34.50 14.61
N GLU A 298 -0.26 35.04 14.01
CA GLU A 298 -0.35 36.15 13.07
C GLU A 298 -1.10 35.77 11.78
N LEU A 299 -0.78 34.60 11.21
CA LEU A 299 -1.49 34.07 10.03
C LEU A 299 -3.00 33.91 10.32
N GLN A 300 -3.36 33.44 11.52
CA GLN A 300 -4.77 33.34 11.94
C GLN A 300 -5.45 34.72 12.06
N LYS A 301 -4.76 35.74 12.59
CA LYS A 301 -5.30 37.12 12.69
C LYS A 301 -5.54 37.74 11.32
N ILE A 302 -4.68 37.47 10.35
CA ILE A 302 -4.80 37.95 8.97
C ILE A 302 -5.87 37.16 8.19
N GLY A 303 -6.23 35.97 8.68
CA GLY A 303 -7.23 35.10 8.05
C GLY A 303 -6.70 34.34 6.84
N GLU A 304 -5.38 34.09 6.77
CA GLU A 304 -4.76 33.31 5.71
C GLU A 304 -5.16 31.84 5.80
N VAL A 305 -5.52 31.24 4.65
CA VAL A 305 -5.80 29.80 4.55
C VAL A 305 -4.49 29.06 4.28
N VAL A 306 -3.80 28.70 5.36
CA VAL A 306 -2.51 28.00 5.31
C VAL A 306 -2.65 26.59 4.73
N GLY A 307 -1.72 26.22 3.84
CA GLY A 307 -1.63 24.86 3.30
C GLY A 307 -2.77 24.47 2.35
N GLN A 308 -3.31 25.42 1.58
CA GLN A 308 -4.31 25.12 0.55
C GLN A 308 -3.84 23.96 -0.35
N GLY A 309 -4.60 22.87 -0.40
CA GLY A 309 -4.20 21.66 -1.14
C GLY A 309 -3.56 20.55 -0.29
N CYS A 310 -3.34 20.80 1.00
CA CYS A 310 -2.76 19.88 1.98
C CYS A 310 -3.80 19.52 3.06
N LEU A 311 -3.81 18.25 3.47
CA LEU A 311 -4.65 17.70 4.53
C LEU A 311 -3.84 16.75 5.40
N PHE A 312 -4.24 16.61 6.66
CA PHE A 312 -3.69 15.62 7.60
C PHE A 312 -4.82 14.78 8.19
N GLY A 313 -4.79 13.46 7.98
CA GLY A 313 -5.88 12.57 8.39
C GLY A 313 -7.27 12.98 7.86
N GLY A 314 -7.30 13.69 6.72
CA GLY A 314 -8.50 14.25 6.12
C GLY A 314 -8.96 15.60 6.68
N MET A 315 -8.24 16.20 7.62
CA MET A 315 -8.49 17.53 8.18
C MET A 315 -7.68 18.59 7.44
N SER A 316 -8.17 19.83 7.41
CA SER A 316 -7.36 20.98 7.00
C SER A 316 -6.16 21.18 7.93
N VAL A 317 -5.13 21.90 7.46
CA VAL A 317 -3.95 22.20 8.28
C VAL A 317 -4.34 22.87 9.59
N LYS A 318 -5.26 23.84 9.54
CA LYS A 318 -5.76 24.54 10.73
C LYS A 318 -6.40 23.61 11.75
N GLU A 319 -7.36 22.79 11.32
CA GLU A 319 -8.05 21.86 12.21
C GLU A 319 -7.08 20.84 12.83
N ALA A 320 -6.12 20.36 12.04
CA ALA A 320 -5.14 19.38 12.48
C ALA A 320 -4.19 19.97 13.53
N VAL A 321 -3.72 21.21 13.32
CA VAL A 321 -2.90 21.96 14.28
C VAL A 321 -3.66 22.30 15.56
N GLU A 322 -4.91 22.79 15.45
CA GLU A 322 -5.73 23.14 16.63
C GLU A 322 -6.06 21.91 17.49
N LYS A 323 -6.25 20.75 16.85
CA LYS A 323 -6.43 19.48 17.54
C LYS A 323 -5.11 18.91 18.07
N GLY A 324 -3.98 19.33 17.52
CA GLY A 324 -2.64 18.81 17.79
C GLY A 324 -2.37 17.41 17.24
N SER A 325 -3.37 16.74 16.66
CA SER A 325 -3.24 15.34 16.25
C SER A 325 -4.29 14.88 15.23
N PHE A 326 -3.95 13.83 14.48
CA PHE A 326 -4.90 13.10 13.65
C PHE A 326 -4.75 11.58 13.83
N THR A 327 -5.84 10.88 13.57
CA THR A 327 -5.85 9.42 13.62
C THR A 327 -5.21 8.86 12.37
N ARG A 328 -4.18 8.03 12.55
CA ARG A 328 -3.49 7.36 11.45
C ARG A 328 -4.37 6.31 10.79
N CYS A 329 -4.16 6.01 9.50
CA CYS A 329 -4.92 4.95 8.83
C CYS A 329 -4.53 3.53 9.26
N GLY A 330 -3.60 3.37 10.20
CA GLY A 330 -3.31 2.09 10.83
C GLY A 330 -2.41 1.18 9.99
N ARG A 331 -1.67 1.75 9.03
CA ARG A 331 -0.70 1.00 8.24
C ARG A 331 0.39 0.44 9.12
N TRP A 332 1.01 1.23 10.00
CA TRP A 332 2.10 0.67 10.80
C TRP A 332 1.63 -0.02 12.10
N GLY A 333 0.38 0.19 12.57
CA GLY A 333 -0.47 -0.61 13.53
C GLY A 333 0.15 -1.49 14.64
N ASP A 334 -0.39 -1.62 15.87
CA ASP A 334 -0.23 -2.93 16.59
C ASP A 334 -1.26 -3.91 15.97
N PRO A 335 -0.88 -5.10 15.47
CA PRO A 335 -1.84 -6.09 14.95
C PRO A 335 -2.92 -6.52 15.97
N ASN A 336 -2.73 -6.25 17.26
CA ASN A 336 -3.72 -6.51 18.30
C ASN A 336 -4.62 -5.30 18.64
N SER A 337 -4.34 -4.14 18.08
CA SER A 337 -5.08 -2.91 18.35
C SER A 337 -6.22 -2.74 17.34
N LYS A 338 -7.46 -2.73 17.85
CA LYS A 338 -8.63 -2.46 17.01
C LYS A 338 -8.64 -0.98 16.64
N SER A 339 -8.31 -0.67 15.40
CA SER A 339 -8.48 0.68 14.90
C SER A 339 -9.98 0.96 14.73
N SER A 340 -10.46 2.11 15.17
CA SER A 340 -11.84 2.52 14.94
C SER A 340 -12.00 3.09 13.52
N GLU A 341 -11.75 2.27 12.50
CA GLU A 341 -11.99 2.66 11.12
C GLU A 341 -13.49 2.56 10.79
N THR A 342 -14.23 3.63 11.07
CA THR A 342 -15.55 3.84 10.48
C THR A 342 -15.75 5.25 9.99
N PHE A 343 -14.83 5.81 9.20
CA PHE A 343 -15.20 6.91 8.29
C PHE A 343 -14.37 6.82 7.01
N SER A 344 -14.98 6.29 5.95
CA SER A 344 -14.51 6.50 4.60
C SER A 344 -14.41 8.02 4.39
N TRP A 345 -13.19 8.51 4.13
CA TRP A 345 -12.92 9.93 3.92
C TRP A 345 -13.74 10.49 2.72
N VAL A 346 -14.12 9.62 1.79
CA VAL A 346 -15.04 9.91 0.67
C VAL A 346 -16.44 10.33 1.15
N ASP A 347 -16.88 9.89 2.33
CA ASP A 347 -18.18 10.27 2.88
C ASP A 347 -18.15 11.59 3.64
N LYS A 348 -16.98 12.03 4.14
CA LYS A 348 -16.82 13.38 4.73
C LYS A 348 -16.91 14.48 3.67
N LEU A 349 -16.32 14.28 2.49
CA LEU A 349 -16.41 15.23 1.37
C LEU A 349 -17.83 15.40 0.79
N LYS A 350 -18.75 14.48 1.08
CA LYS A 350 -20.16 14.60 0.66
C LYS A 350 -20.99 15.50 1.59
N ASN A 351 -20.57 15.66 2.84
CA ASN A 351 -21.36 16.40 3.85
C ASN A 351 -21.16 17.92 3.79
N ASP A 352 -20.14 18.43 3.10
CA ASP A 352 -19.89 19.88 2.97
C ASP A 352 -20.76 20.60 1.92
N LYS A 353 -21.76 19.92 1.35
CA LYS A 353 -22.67 20.51 0.34
C LYS A 353 -24.08 20.85 0.83
N THR A 354 -24.35 20.84 2.13
CA THR A 354 -25.68 21.21 2.65
C THR A 354 -25.63 22.18 3.83
N THR A 355 -25.18 23.40 3.55
CA THR A 355 -25.60 24.59 4.31
C THR A 355 -25.87 25.73 3.34
N SER A 356 -27.06 25.72 2.74
CA SER A 356 -27.64 26.93 2.17
C SER A 356 -29.14 27.00 2.43
N VAL A 357 -29.47 27.93 3.34
CA VAL A 357 -30.63 28.82 3.35
C VAL A 357 -32.01 28.20 3.59
N GLY A 358 -32.55 28.50 4.77
CA GLY A 358 -33.99 28.55 5.03
C GLY A 358 -34.30 29.71 5.97
N ARG A 359 -34.36 30.94 5.44
CA ARG A 359 -35.10 32.06 6.04
C ARG A 359 -36.46 32.13 5.34
N PHE A 360 -37.53 31.96 6.10
CA PHE A 360 -38.70 32.84 6.08
C PHE A 360 -39.22 32.95 7.50
#